data_AF-A0A853BM71-F1
#
_entry.id   AF-A0A853BM71-F1
#
_cell.length_a   1.000
_cell.length_b   1.000
_cell.length_c   1.000
_cell.angle_alpha   90.00
_cell.angle_beta   90.00
_cell.angle_gamma   90.00
#
_symmetry.space_group_name_H-M   'P 1'
#
loop_
_entity.id
_entity.type
_entity.pdbx_description
1 polymer ?
#
loop_
_entity_poly.entity_id
_entity_poly.type
_entity_poly.pdbx_seq_one_letter_code
_entity_poly.pdbx_strand_id
1 'polypeptide(L)'
;MPHSGLARAAASGGALLAALLPAVLAPAPVAADAAFTPADIDAYMTAALADGGLPGAVVAVTRGTEVVHAAGYGHDSEGAALAPDSPMAVGSLSKSVTALAVAQLADEGLLAFDDPVRRHLPEFAPADPGFSRRARRWTTS
;
A
#
# COMPACT_ATOMS: atom_id res chain seq x y z
N MET A 1 -22.44 85.28 13.36
CA MET A 1 -23.92 85.21 13.45
C MET A 1 -24.41 84.02 12.64
N PRO A 2 -25.48 83.37 13.12
CA PRO A 2 -25.74 81.92 13.03
C PRO A 2 -26.78 81.64 11.92
N HIS A 3 -27.16 80.43 11.51
CA HIS A 3 -27.95 79.41 12.21
C HIS A 3 -28.07 78.22 11.23
N SER A 4 -27.61 77.02 11.61
CA SER A 4 -28.44 75.83 11.88
C SER A 4 -29.57 75.51 10.88
N GLY A 5 -29.59 74.26 10.36
CA GLY A 5 -30.88 73.61 10.08
C GLY A 5 -30.92 72.55 8.97
N LEU A 6 -30.79 71.28 9.38
CA LEU A 6 -31.69 70.15 9.07
C LEU A 6 -31.91 69.67 7.60
N ALA A 7 -31.33 68.50 7.35
CA ALA A 7 -31.92 67.27 6.79
C ALA A 7 -33.23 67.36 5.97
N ARG A 8 -33.25 66.70 4.79
CA ARG A 8 -34.05 65.48 4.55
C ARG A 8 -33.80 64.86 3.16
N ALA A 9 -33.61 63.53 3.20
CA ALA A 9 -34.10 62.50 2.28
C ALA A 9 -33.87 62.64 0.76
N ALA A 10 -32.97 61.80 0.24
CA ALA A 10 -33.06 61.23 -1.10
C ALA A 10 -32.68 59.74 -0.97
N ALA A 11 -33.68 58.86 -0.98
CA ALA A 11 -34.13 58.15 -2.17
C ALA A 11 -33.21 56.96 -2.51
N SER A 12 -33.64 55.82 -1.97
CA SER A 12 -33.41 54.44 -2.41
C SER A 12 -32.99 54.27 -3.87
N GLY A 13 -31.81 53.68 -4.07
CA GLY A 13 -31.31 53.19 -5.35
C GLY A 13 -30.30 52.07 -5.13
N GLY A 14 -30.72 50.99 -4.47
CA GLY A 14 -29.90 49.79 -4.31
C GLY A 14 -29.76 49.08 -5.65
N ALA A 15 -28.68 49.36 -6.38
CA ALA A 15 -28.26 48.53 -7.49
C ALA A 15 -27.76 47.20 -6.91
N LEU A 16 -28.61 46.16 -6.98
CA LEU A 16 -28.17 44.78 -6.77
C LEU A 16 -27.10 44.45 -7.81
N LEU A 17 -25.83 44.46 -7.41
CA LEU A 17 -24.82 43.64 -8.07
C LEU A 17 -25.13 42.18 -7.73
N ALA A 18 -25.86 41.50 -8.60
CA ALA A 18 -25.90 40.04 -8.60
C ALA A 18 -24.52 39.54 -9.02
N ALA A 19 -23.63 39.33 -8.06
CA ALA A 19 -22.38 38.63 -8.27
C ALA A 19 -22.69 37.19 -8.65
N LEU A 20 -22.56 36.86 -9.93
CA LEU A 20 -22.50 35.48 -10.41
C LEU A 20 -21.24 34.84 -9.83
N LEU A 21 -21.36 34.24 -8.65
CA LEU A 21 -20.37 33.29 -8.15
C LEU A 21 -20.36 32.11 -9.12
N PRO A 22 -19.22 31.75 -9.74
CA PRO A 22 -19.14 30.48 -10.43
C PRO A 22 -19.37 29.40 -9.38
N ALA A 23 -20.38 28.56 -9.59
CA ALA A 23 -20.53 27.33 -8.84
C ALA A 23 -19.27 26.51 -9.09
N VAL A 24 -18.33 26.54 -8.15
CA VAL A 24 -17.22 25.60 -8.13
C VAL A 24 -17.87 24.23 -7.99
N LEU A 25 -17.85 23.47 -9.08
CA LEU A 25 -18.26 22.08 -9.08
C LEU A 25 -17.28 21.35 -8.17
N ALA A 26 -17.63 21.21 -6.89
CA ALA A 26 -16.93 20.29 -6.02
C ALA A 26 -16.98 18.91 -6.70
N PRO A 27 -15.86 18.20 -6.85
CA PRO A 27 -15.91 16.85 -7.37
C PRO A 27 -16.90 16.07 -6.51
N ALA A 28 -17.88 15.43 -7.16
CA ALA A 28 -18.79 14.54 -6.46
C ALA A 28 -17.94 13.54 -5.66
N PRO A 29 -18.31 13.23 -4.40
CA PRO A 29 -17.61 12.18 -3.68
C PRO A 29 -17.68 10.93 -4.56
N VAL A 30 -16.52 10.46 -5.00
CA VAL A 30 -16.42 9.13 -5.60
C VAL A 30 -16.98 8.21 -4.53
N ALA A 31 -18.14 7.60 -4.79
CA ALA A 31 -18.71 6.61 -3.90
C ALA A 31 -17.58 5.62 -3.62
N ALA A 32 -17.22 5.46 -2.33
CA ALA A 32 -16.18 4.53 -1.95
C ALA A 32 -16.52 3.19 -2.63
N ASP A 33 -15.61 2.71 -3.49
CA ASP A 33 -15.74 1.41 -4.17
C ASP A 33 -16.24 0.41 -3.13
N ALA A 34 -17.34 -0.29 -3.45
CA ALA A 34 -18.05 -1.17 -2.52
C ALA A 34 -17.04 -1.96 -1.67
N ALA A 35 -16.92 -1.58 -0.39
CA ALA A 35 -15.93 -2.19 0.48
C ALA A 35 -16.41 -3.61 0.78
N PHE A 36 -15.59 -4.60 0.42
CA PHE A 36 -15.80 -5.98 0.85
C PHE A 36 -15.84 -6.05 2.38
N THR A 37 -16.81 -6.80 2.89
CA THR A 37 -16.95 -7.06 4.33
C THR A 37 -16.10 -8.25 4.74
N PRO A 38 -15.77 -8.41 6.04
CA PRO A 38 -15.14 -9.62 6.56
C PRO A 38 -15.87 -10.91 6.15
N ALA A 39 -17.21 -10.89 6.13
CA ALA A 39 -18.01 -12.04 5.70
C ALA A 39 -17.83 -12.38 4.22
N ASP A 40 -17.66 -11.37 3.35
CA ASP A 40 -17.36 -11.61 1.93
C ASP A 40 -15.99 -12.28 1.76
N ILE A 41 -15.01 -11.89 2.58
CA ILE A 41 -13.68 -12.51 2.60
C ILE A 41 -13.76 -13.96 3.09
N ASP A 42 -14.49 -14.23 4.17
CA ASP A 42 -14.67 -15.59 4.70
C ASP A 42 -15.33 -16.54 3.69
N ALA A 43 -16.38 -16.06 3.02
CA ALA A 43 -17.08 -16.82 1.99
C ALA A 43 -16.15 -17.12 0.80
N TYR A 44 -15.40 -16.12 0.34
CA TYR A 44 -14.42 -16.29 -0.73
C TYR A 44 -13.32 -17.29 -0.36
N MET A 45 -12.72 -17.15 0.83
CA MET A 45 -11.62 -18.02 1.26
C MET A 45 -12.08 -19.47 1.42
N THR A 46 -13.28 -19.69 1.96
CA THR A 46 -13.87 -21.04 2.07
C THR A 46 -14.03 -21.68 0.69
N ALA A 47 -14.58 -20.94 -0.29
CA ALA A 47 -14.72 -21.42 -1.66
C ALA A 47 -13.37 -21.68 -2.34
N ALA A 48 -12.42 -20.75 -2.20
CA ALA A 48 -11.09 -20.84 -2.82
C ALA A 48 -10.28 -22.03 -2.29
N LEU A 49 -10.37 -22.34 -0.99
CA LEU A 49 -9.71 -23.52 -0.42
C LEU A 49 -10.32 -24.82 -0.96
N ALA A 50 -11.65 -24.89 -1.05
CA ALA A 50 -12.34 -26.05 -1.59
C ALA A 50 -12.00 -26.28 -3.07
N ASP A 51 -12.07 -25.22 -3.90
CA ASP A 51 -11.77 -25.28 -5.33
C ASP A 51 -10.30 -25.62 -5.59
N GLY A 52 -9.39 -25.09 -4.76
CA GLY A 52 -7.95 -25.33 -4.87
C GLY A 52 -7.48 -26.65 -4.26
N GLY A 53 -8.34 -27.38 -3.56
CA GLY A 53 -7.95 -28.58 -2.80
C GLY A 53 -6.90 -28.30 -1.72
N LEU A 54 -6.90 -27.09 -1.15
CA LEU A 54 -5.94 -26.63 -0.17
C LEU A 54 -6.45 -26.94 1.25
N PRO A 55 -5.65 -27.57 2.13
CA PRO A 55 -6.10 -27.97 3.47
C PRO A 55 -6.36 -26.79 4.42
N GLY A 56 -5.73 -25.64 4.16
CA GLY A 56 -5.92 -24.45 4.97
C GLY A 56 -5.09 -23.25 4.51
N ALA A 57 -5.42 -22.08 5.06
CA ALA A 57 -4.70 -20.83 4.84
C ALA A 57 -4.86 -19.90 6.04
N VAL A 58 -3.87 -19.03 6.25
CA VAL A 58 -3.96 -17.88 7.15
C VAL A 58 -3.92 -16.61 6.30
N VAL A 59 -4.87 -15.70 6.53
CA VAL A 59 -5.06 -14.49 5.73
C VAL A 59 -5.16 -13.28 6.63
N ALA A 60 -4.47 -12.21 6.23
CA ALA A 60 -4.69 -10.87 6.75
C ALA A 60 -4.93 -9.90 5.57
N VAL A 61 -5.94 -9.05 5.70
CA VAL A 61 -6.28 -8.02 4.71
C VAL A 61 -6.16 -6.66 5.39
N THR A 62 -5.46 -5.73 4.75
CA THR A 62 -5.25 -4.38 5.26
C THR A 62 -5.81 -3.31 4.33
N ARG A 63 -6.23 -2.18 4.90
CA ARG A 63 -6.54 -0.93 4.20
C ARG A 63 -5.65 0.16 4.77
N GLY A 64 -4.59 0.50 4.03
CA GLY A 64 -3.52 1.35 4.57
C GLY A 64 -2.82 0.64 5.74
N THR A 65 -2.84 1.26 6.92
CA THR A 65 -2.23 0.71 8.14
C THR A 65 -3.20 -0.11 9.00
N GLU A 66 -4.49 -0.15 8.64
CA GLU A 66 -5.52 -0.85 9.40
C GLU A 66 -5.67 -2.29 8.88
N VAL A 67 -5.69 -3.26 9.79
CA VAL A 67 -6.09 -4.64 9.49
C VAL A 67 -7.61 -4.70 9.52
N VAL A 68 -8.23 -4.94 8.36
CA VAL A 68 -9.69 -5.00 8.21
C VAL A 68 -10.21 -6.43 8.33
N HIS A 69 -9.34 -7.43 8.21
CA HIS A 69 -9.66 -8.85 8.38
C HIS A 69 -8.40 -9.65 8.72
N ALA A 70 -8.49 -10.60 9.65
CA ALA A 70 -7.43 -11.57 9.92
C ALA A 70 -8.06 -12.88 10.41
N ALA A 71 -7.79 -13.98 9.71
CA ALA A 71 -8.43 -15.27 9.95
C ALA A 71 -7.52 -16.45 9.55
N GLY A 72 -7.68 -17.56 10.26
CA GLY A 72 -7.21 -18.87 9.82
C GLY A 72 -8.38 -19.70 9.31
N TYR A 73 -8.14 -20.49 8.28
CA TYR A 73 -9.13 -21.35 7.62
C TYR A 73 -8.57 -22.75 7.46
N GLY A 74 -9.40 -23.76 7.68
CA GLY A 74 -8.99 -25.16 7.55
C GLY A 74 -7.99 -25.59 8.63
N HIS A 75 -7.03 -26.42 8.26
CA HIS A 75 -6.09 -27.03 9.19
C HIS A 75 -4.67 -27.17 8.60
N ASP A 76 -3.69 -27.38 9.47
CA ASP A 76 -2.31 -27.69 9.10
C ASP A 76 -2.11 -29.17 8.72
N SER A 77 -0.86 -29.57 8.47
CA SER A 77 -0.52 -30.96 8.13
C SER A 77 -0.77 -31.98 9.24
N GLU A 78 -0.91 -31.53 10.48
CA GLU A 78 -1.19 -32.36 11.66
C GLU A 78 -2.70 -32.41 11.97
N GLY A 79 -3.51 -31.64 11.23
CA GLY A 79 -4.95 -31.54 11.42
C GLY A 79 -5.36 -30.51 12.47
N ALA A 80 -4.43 -29.70 12.99
CA ALA A 80 -4.76 -28.62 13.91
C ALA A 80 -5.40 -27.46 13.17
N ALA A 81 -6.47 -26.90 13.74
CA ALA A 81 -7.17 -25.77 13.15
C ALA A 81 -6.26 -24.54 13.07
N LEU A 82 -6.26 -23.86 11.92
CA LEU A 82 -5.49 -22.64 11.73
C LEU A 82 -6.19 -21.44 12.38
N ALA A 83 -5.40 -20.58 13.01
CA ALA A 83 -5.79 -19.31 13.60
C ALA A 83 -5.03 -18.16 12.92
N PRO A 84 -5.44 -16.88 13.12
CA PRO A 84 -4.76 -15.73 12.52
C PRO A 84 -3.26 -15.63 12.81
N ASP A 85 -2.82 -16.22 13.93
CA ASP A 85 -1.43 -16.21 14.42
C ASP A 85 -0.73 -17.58 14.27
N SER A 86 -1.35 -18.54 13.57
CA SER A 86 -0.71 -19.83 13.29
C SER A 86 0.58 -19.63 12.47
N PRO A 87 1.71 -20.22 12.91
CA PRO A 87 2.97 -20.09 12.20
C PRO A 87 2.94 -20.82 10.85
N MET A 88 3.40 -20.13 9.81
CA MET A 88 3.46 -20.66 8.44
C MET A 88 4.89 -20.57 7.89
N ALA A 89 5.27 -21.54 7.06
CA ALA A 89 6.52 -21.47 6.31
C ALA A 89 6.42 -20.40 5.22
N VAL A 90 7.13 -19.28 5.40
CA VAL A 90 7.06 -18.11 4.51
C VAL A 90 7.71 -18.32 3.13
N GLY A 91 8.56 -19.35 2.98
CA GLY A 91 9.15 -19.74 1.70
C GLY A 91 9.85 -18.57 0.98
N SER A 92 9.46 -18.31 -0.27
CA SER A 92 10.08 -17.25 -1.07
C SER A 92 9.80 -15.83 -0.58
N LEU A 93 8.84 -15.62 0.33
CA LEU A 93 8.63 -14.30 0.96
C LEU A 93 9.87 -13.84 1.74
N SER A 94 10.73 -14.77 2.18
CA SER A 94 12.03 -14.46 2.79
C SER A 94 12.91 -13.57 1.91
N LYS A 95 12.76 -13.63 0.57
CA LYS A 95 13.56 -12.81 -0.36
C LYS A 95 13.35 -11.32 -0.16
N SER A 96 12.12 -10.89 0.09
CA SER A 96 11.82 -9.46 0.33
C SER A 96 12.50 -8.95 1.60
N VAL A 97 12.51 -9.79 2.65
CA VAL A 97 13.20 -9.48 3.92
C VAL A 97 14.71 -9.42 3.70
N THR A 98 15.29 -10.40 3.01
CA THR A 98 16.73 -10.39 2.68
C THR A 98 17.11 -9.21 1.79
N ALA A 99 16.28 -8.87 0.80
CA ALA A 99 16.52 -7.73 -0.08
C ALA A 99 16.50 -6.41 0.70
N LEU A 100 15.57 -6.26 1.66
CA LEU A 100 15.55 -5.10 2.55
C LEU A 100 16.83 -5.00 3.39
N ALA A 101 17.30 -6.11 3.96
CA ALA A 101 18.56 -6.13 4.71
C ALA A 101 19.75 -5.71 3.83
N VAL A 102 19.82 -6.20 2.58
CA VAL A 102 20.86 -5.78 1.62
C VAL A 102 20.75 -4.30 1.28
N ALA A 103 19.53 -3.76 1.12
CA ALA A 103 19.33 -2.33 0.87
C ALA A 103 19.78 -1.46 2.06
N GLN A 104 19.51 -1.89 3.29
CA GLN A 104 20.01 -1.21 4.49
C GLN A 104 21.54 -1.19 4.55
N LEU A 105 22.21 -2.31 4.21
CA LEU A 105 23.67 -2.34 4.11
C LEU A 105 24.21 -1.40 3.03
N ALA A 106 23.48 -1.25 1.92
CA ALA A 106 23.86 -0.31 0.86
C ALA A 106 23.71 1.15 1.30
N ASP A 107 22.61 1.49 2.00
CA ASP A 107 22.36 2.82 2.55
C ASP A 107 23.42 3.19 3.61
N GLU A 108 23.89 2.22 4.39
CA GLU A 108 25.00 2.38 5.34
C GLU A 108 26.38 2.45 4.67
N GLY A 109 26.46 2.29 3.34
CA GLY A 109 27.71 2.31 2.57
C GLY A 109 28.60 1.08 2.78
N LEU A 110 28.07 0.01 3.36
CA LEU A 110 28.80 -1.24 3.63
C LEU A 110 28.96 -2.11 2.38
N LEU A 111 28.08 -1.93 1.38
CA LEU A 111 28.19 -2.51 0.05
C LEU A 111 27.61 -1.56 -1.01
N ALA A 112 27.94 -1.79 -2.27
CA ALA A 112 27.20 -1.22 -3.40
C ALA A 112 26.46 -2.32 -4.15
N PHE A 113 25.28 -2.03 -4.72
CA PHE A 113 24.52 -3.01 -5.50
C PHE A 113 25.28 -3.58 -6.71
N ASP A 114 26.17 -2.77 -7.28
CA ASP A 114 27.03 -3.16 -8.41
C ASP A 114 28.38 -3.79 -7.98
N ASP A 115 28.62 -3.95 -6.67
CA ASP A 115 29.82 -4.62 -6.20
C ASP A 115 29.87 -6.04 -6.77
N PRO A 116 31.02 -6.48 -7.30
CA PRO A 116 31.15 -7.87 -7.69
C PRO A 116 31.00 -8.74 -6.44
N VAL A 117 30.21 -9.81 -6.50
CA VAL A 117 29.96 -10.72 -5.36
C VAL A 117 31.27 -11.14 -4.65
N ARG A 118 32.34 -11.38 -5.42
CA ARG A 118 33.67 -11.74 -4.89
C ARG A 118 34.32 -10.70 -3.99
N ARG A 119 33.88 -9.44 -4.02
CA ARG A 119 34.33 -8.40 -3.08
C ARG A 119 33.91 -8.72 -1.65
N HIS A 120 32.73 -9.31 -1.49
CA HIS A 120 32.13 -9.63 -0.20
C HIS A 120 32.25 -11.12 0.17
N LEU A 121 32.35 -11.99 -0.84
CA LEU A 121 32.51 -13.44 -0.71
C LEU A 121 33.67 -13.93 -1.60
N PRO A 122 34.93 -13.82 -1.18
CA PRO A 122 36.10 -14.14 -2.00
C PRO A 122 36.13 -15.57 -2.55
N GLU A 123 35.57 -16.52 -1.80
CA GLU A 123 35.44 -17.93 -2.14
C GLU A 123 34.34 -18.21 -3.18
N PHE A 124 33.54 -17.21 -3.58
CA PHE A 124 32.46 -17.38 -4.52
C PHE A 124 32.98 -17.79 -5.92
N ALA A 125 32.82 -19.07 -6.24
CA ALA A 125 33.22 -19.70 -7.49
C ALA A 125 32.01 -20.39 -8.16
N PRO A 126 31.18 -19.66 -8.92
CA PRO A 126 30.03 -20.25 -9.60
C PRO A 126 30.47 -21.22 -10.70
N ALA A 127 29.68 -22.26 -10.93
CA ALA A 127 29.95 -23.29 -11.94
C ALA A 127 30.04 -22.73 -13.38
N ASP A 128 29.30 -21.66 -13.67
CA ASP A 128 29.49 -20.86 -14.88
C ASP A 128 30.38 -19.63 -14.57
N PRO A 129 31.63 -19.58 -15.06
CA PRO A 129 32.52 -18.44 -14.88
C PRO A 129 31.98 -17.13 -15.49
N GLY A 130 31.00 -17.21 -16.39
CA GLY A 130 30.30 -16.08 -17.00
C GLY A 130 29.21 -15.45 -16.12
N PHE A 131 28.73 -16.14 -15.08
CA PHE A 131 27.67 -15.64 -14.20
C PHE A 131 28.06 -14.32 -13.51
N SER A 132 29.29 -14.27 -12.98
CA SER A 132 29.84 -13.06 -12.34
C SER A 132 30.04 -11.87 -13.29
N ARG A 133 30.07 -12.11 -14.62
CA ARG A 133 30.16 -11.04 -15.63
C ARG A 133 28.81 -10.48 -16.04
N ARG A 134 27.74 -11.29 -16.01
CA ARG A 134 26.38 -10.90 -16.40
C ARG A 134 25.61 -10.18 -15.28
N ALA A 135 25.97 -10.41 -14.02
CA ALA A 135 25.38 -9.73 -12.87
C ALA A 135 25.73 -8.22 -12.74
N ARG A 136 26.61 -7.69 -13.62
CA ARG A 136 27.10 -6.29 -13.57
C ARG A 136 26.28 -5.27 -14.40
N ARG A 137 25.14 -5.66 -14.99
CA ARG A 137 24.42 -4.78 -15.91
C ARG A 137 22.96 -4.61 -15.50
N TRP A 138 22.75 -3.75 -14.51
CA TRP A 138 21.43 -3.18 -14.18
C TRP A 138 21.18 -1.82 -14.84
N THR A 139 21.99 -1.42 -15.82
CA THR A 139 21.78 -0.20 -16.60
C THR A 139 20.98 -0.51 -17.87
N THR A 140 19.69 -0.17 -17.83
CA THR A 140 18.90 0.08 -19.04
C THR A 140 19.15 1.54 -19.45
N SER A 141 19.18 1.75 -20.77
CA SER A 141 19.47 2.99 -21.50
C SER A 141 18.57 4.17 -21.14
#